data_AF-A0A9E3ZZR1-F1
#
_entry.id   AF-A0A9E3ZZR1-F1
#
_cell.length_a   1.000
_cell.length_b   1.000
_cell.length_c   1.000
_cell.angle_alpha   90.00
_cell.angle_beta   90.00
_cell.angle_gamma   90.00
#
_symmetry.space_group_name_H-M   'P 1'
#
loop_
_entity.id
_entity.type
_entity.pdbx_description
1 polymer ?
#
loop_
_entity_poly.entity_id
_entity_poly.type
_entity_poly.pdbx_seq_one_letter_code
_entity_poly.pdbx_strand_id
1 'polypeptide(L)'
;MSDTDPRYERGLDVLTTLGGSEAAGRGLAEFFESQGALGSVALRTGAGEIWSRTELSRRDRSLVVISFLTALGREVELRQHVAGGLNHGLEREEIDEAMLQIGAYAGVPFALAGAGVAARVFAVRDGGDQHATPPAPAEIKTPEQRRADGLDVLRTLLGQPDLDTEATEAAILRQQGAMGQLVMDYAFGDVWSRPQLSRRDRSLVVISVLTALTMAHELEIHLGGALNHGVTREEIEEVMLTAVLYGGFPRAIDGLRLARRVFKARDSDG
;
A
#
# COMPACT_ATOMS: atom_id res chain seq x y z
N MET A 1 3.17 -38.87 -17.92
CA MET A 1 2.42 -37.74 -17.39
C MET A 1 3.42 -36.63 -17.19
N SER A 2 3.25 -35.48 -17.85
CA SER A 2 4.14 -34.34 -17.66
C SER A 2 4.06 -33.94 -16.19
N ASP A 3 5.20 -33.97 -15.50
CA ASP A 3 5.34 -33.64 -14.08
C ASP A 3 5.33 -32.12 -13.93
N THR A 4 4.14 -31.51 -14.05
CA THR A 4 3.99 -30.05 -13.93
C THR A 4 3.99 -29.67 -12.46
N ASP A 5 4.96 -28.85 -12.04
CA ASP A 5 5.04 -28.29 -10.68
C ASP A 5 3.80 -27.43 -10.41
N PRO A 6 2.91 -27.80 -9.45
CA PRO A 6 1.68 -27.04 -9.20
C PRO A 6 1.94 -25.59 -8.77
N ARG A 7 3.12 -25.28 -8.23
CA ARG A 7 3.52 -23.91 -7.90
C ARG A 7 3.82 -23.09 -9.15
N TYR A 8 4.41 -23.74 -10.15
CA TYR A 8 4.65 -23.09 -11.43
C TYR A 8 3.33 -22.70 -12.10
N GLU A 9 2.34 -23.60 -12.13
CA GLU A 9 1.03 -23.35 -12.73
C GLU A 9 0.31 -22.17 -12.06
N ARG A 10 0.26 -22.15 -10.72
CA ARG A 10 -0.28 -20.99 -9.98
C ARG A 10 0.52 -19.71 -10.24
N GLY A 11 1.84 -19.81 -10.35
CA GLY A 11 2.70 -18.68 -10.67
C GLY A 11 2.40 -18.12 -12.05
N LEU A 12 2.22 -18.99 -13.05
CA LEU A 12 1.86 -18.59 -14.42
C LEU A 12 0.47 -17.93 -14.46
N ASP A 13 -0.50 -18.43 -13.71
CA ASP A 13 -1.83 -17.80 -13.58
C ASP A 13 -1.73 -16.38 -12.99
N VAL A 14 -0.95 -16.21 -11.91
CA VAL A 14 -0.68 -14.89 -11.33
C VAL A 14 -0.01 -13.95 -12.33
N LEU A 15 1.02 -14.41 -13.05
CA LEU A 15 1.71 -13.59 -14.04
C LEU A 15 0.80 -13.25 -15.23
N THR A 16 -0.14 -14.13 -15.56
CA THR A 16 -1.14 -13.91 -16.61
C THR A 16 -2.10 -12.79 -16.23
N THR A 17 -2.63 -12.78 -15.01
CA THR A 17 -3.50 -11.68 -14.57
C THR A 17 -2.73 -10.38 -14.36
N LEU A 18 -1.49 -10.45 -13.84
CA LEU A 18 -0.62 -9.28 -13.71
C LEU A 18 -0.30 -8.68 -15.08
N GLY A 19 0.00 -9.53 -16.07
CA GLY A 19 0.25 -9.13 -17.46
C GLY A 19 -1.00 -8.73 -18.24
N GLY A 20 -2.19 -9.10 -17.78
CA GLY A 20 -3.48 -8.79 -18.41
C GLY A 20 -3.80 -9.64 -19.65
N SER A 21 -2.95 -10.60 -20.00
CA SER A 21 -3.19 -11.56 -21.10
C SER A 21 -2.29 -12.78 -20.93
N GLU A 22 -2.67 -13.92 -21.51
CA GLU A 22 -1.83 -15.12 -21.50
C GLU A 22 -0.46 -14.89 -22.14
N ALA A 23 -0.41 -14.11 -23.24
CA ALA A 23 0.84 -13.82 -23.93
C ALA A 23 1.78 -13.00 -23.04
N ALA A 24 1.26 -12.00 -22.33
CA ALA A 24 2.04 -11.24 -21.36
C ALA A 24 2.48 -12.10 -20.17
N GLY A 25 1.60 -12.98 -19.67
CA GLY A 25 1.93 -13.92 -18.60
C GLY A 25 3.07 -14.87 -18.97
N ARG A 26 3.03 -15.46 -20.16
CA ARG A 26 4.12 -16.30 -20.70
C ARG A 26 5.42 -15.51 -20.84
N GLY A 27 5.38 -14.30 -21.40
CA GLY A 27 6.56 -13.45 -21.51
C GLY A 27 7.20 -13.10 -20.16
N LEU A 28 6.39 -12.85 -19.13
CA LEU A 28 6.88 -12.65 -17.77
C LEU A 28 7.49 -13.91 -17.17
N ALA A 29 6.88 -15.08 -17.39
CA ALA A 29 7.42 -16.35 -16.93
C ALA A 29 8.77 -16.66 -17.58
N GLU A 30 8.87 -16.50 -18.91
CA GLU A 30 10.12 -16.63 -19.68
C GLU A 30 11.20 -15.65 -19.18
N PHE A 31 10.82 -14.41 -18.88
CA PHE A 31 11.74 -13.44 -18.27
C PHE A 31 12.28 -13.96 -16.94
N PHE A 32 11.44 -14.43 -16.03
CA PHE A 32 11.90 -14.99 -14.76
C PHE A 32 12.80 -16.21 -14.95
N GLU A 33 12.42 -17.15 -15.80
CA GLU A 33 13.23 -18.33 -16.10
C GLU A 33 14.61 -17.96 -16.66
N SER A 34 14.69 -16.90 -17.49
CA SER A 34 15.96 -16.40 -18.02
C SER A 34 16.92 -15.87 -16.95
N GLN A 35 16.42 -15.58 -15.74
CA GLN A 35 17.24 -15.17 -14.58
C GLN A 35 17.79 -16.37 -13.79
N GLY A 36 17.64 -17.60 -14.30
CA GLY A 36 18.16 -18.83 -13.69
C GLY A 36 17.54 -19.14 -12.33
N ALA A 37 18.37 -19.48 -11.35
CA ALA A 37 17.90 -19.87 -10.01
C ALA A 37 17.04 -18.77 -9.36
N LEU A 38 17.45 -17.51 -9.47
CA LEU A 38 16.73 -16.37 -8.89
C LEU A 38 15.29 -16.30 -9.39
N GLY A 39 15.10 -16.20 -10.71
CA GLY A 39 13.77 -16.01 -11.24
C GLY A 39 12.91 -17.27 -11.21
N SER A 40 13.52 -18.46 -11.31
CA SER A 40 12.76 -19.71 -11.15
C SER A 40 12.23 -19.93 -9.73
N VAL A 41 12.92 -19.42 -8.70
CA VAL A 41 12.41 -19.36 -7.31
C VAL A 41 11.39 -18.24 -7.17
N ALA A 42 11.65 -17.05 -7.73
CA ALA A 42 10.70 -15.93 -7.69
C ALA A 42 9.35 -16.27 -8.35
N LEU A 43 9.35 -17.03 -9.44
CA LEU A 43 8.13 -17.52 -10.08
C LEU A 43 7.40 -18.51 -9.17
N ARG A 44 8.07 -19.58 -8.72
CA ARG A 44 7.41 -20.64 -7.95
C ARG A 44 6.97 -20.18 -6.56
N THR A 45 7.85 -19.52 -5.82
CA THR A 45 7.58 -19.05 -4.46
C THR A 45 6.88 -17.70 -4.48
N GLY A 46 7.41 -16.74 -5.22
CA GLY A 46 6.83 -15.40 -5.26
C GLY A 46 5.44 -15.37 -5.90
N ALA A 47 5.34 -15.78 -7.16
CA ALA A 47 4.05 -15.81 -7.85
C ALA A 47 3.18 -17.00 -7.37
N GLY A 48 3.75 -18.21 -7.32
CA GLY A 48 3.02 -19.46 -7.10
C GLY A 48 2.71 -19.86 -5.65
N GLU A 49 3.35 -19.25 -4.65
CA GLU A 49 3.04 -19.49 -3.24
C GLU A 49 2.55 -18.24 -2.52
N ILE A 50 3.12 -17.06 -2.76
CA ILE A 50 2.73 -15.83 -2.05
C ILE A 50 1.58 -15.12 -2.77
N TRP A 51 1.76 -14.74 -4.04
CA TRP A 51 0.71 -14.01 -4.77
C TRP A 51 -0.55 -14.84 -5.05
N SER A 52 -0.43 -16.17 -5.10
CA SER A 52 -1.57 -17.06 -5.32
C SER A 52 -2.52 -17.20 -4.11
N ARG A 53 -2.11 -16.69 -2.93
CA ARG A 53 -2.91 -16.72 -1.70
C ARG A 53 -4.10 -15.75 -1.81
N THR A 54 -5.25 -16.21 -1.34
CA THR A 54 -6.55 -15.55 -1.54
C THR A 54 -7.00 -14.70 -0.35
N GLU A 55 -6.30 -14.81 0.78
CA GLU A 55 -6.57 -14.06 2.01
C GLU A 55 -6.38 -12.55 1.83
N LEU A 56 -5.59 -12.13 0.83
CA LEU A 56 -5.53 -10.77 0.33
C LEU A 56 -5.80 -10.80 -1.17
N SER A 57 -6.81 -10.05 -1.61
CA SER A 57 -7.21 -9.99 -3.01
C SER A 57 -6.05 -9.54 -3.91
N ARG A 58 -6.07 -9.91 -5.20
CA ARG A 58 -5.04 -9.46 -6.16
C ARG A 58 -5.04 -7.93 -6.32
N ARG A 59 -6.21 -7.29 -6.20
CA ARG A 59 -6.37 -5.84 -6.19
C ARG A 59 -5.61 -5.22 -5.01
N ASP A 60 -5.87 -5.70 -3.80
CA ASP A 60 -5.25 -5.16 -2.58
C ASP A 60 -3.75 -5.48 -2.52
N ARG A 61 -3.34 -6.67 -2.95
CA ARG A 61 -1.92 -7.03 -3.05
C ARG A 61 -1.18 -6.13 -4.05
N SER A 62 -1.80 -5.78 -5.17
CA SER A 62 -1.25 -4.78 -6.09
C SER A 62 -1.10 -3.40 -5.42
N LEU A 63 -2.09 -2.94 -4.64
CA LEU A 63 -2.01 -1.67 -3.91
C LEU A 63 -0.85 -1.67 -2.90
N VAL A 64 -0.70 -2.75 -2.14
CA VAL A 64 0.42 -2.97 -1.20
C VAL A 64 1.75 -2.90 -1.92
N VAL A 65 1.91 -3.59 -3.05
CA VAL A 65 3.18 -3.65 -3.79
C VAL A 65 3.54 -2.33 -4.45
N ILE A 66 2.56 -1.65 -5.05
CA ILE A 66 2.74 -0.28 -5.57
C ILE A 66 3.26 0.63 -4.46
N SER A 67 2.64 0.58 -3.28
CA SER A 67 3.04 1.38 -2.13
C SER A 67 4.46 1.07 -1.66
N PHE A 68 4.80 -0.22 -1.57
CA PHE A 68 6.11 -0.69 -1.16
C PHE A 68 7.22 -0.25 -2.14
N LEU A 69 6.99 -0.44 -3.44
CA LEU A 69 7.97 -0.11 -4.48
C LEU A 69 8.16 1.40 -4.63
N THR A 70 7.10 2.20 -4.50
CA THR A 70 7.21 3.67 -4.47
C THR A 70 8.04 4.13 -3.28
N ALA A 71 7.75 3.62 -2.07
CA ALA A 71 8.50 3.98 -0.86
C ALA A 71 10.00 3.59 -0.94
N LEU A 72 10.34 2.55 -1.70
CA LEU A 72 11.73 2.13 -1.93
C LEU A 72 12.38 2.77 -3.17
N GLY A 73 11.65 3.59 -3.94
CA GLY A 73 12.15 4.19 -5.17
C GLY A 73 12.51 3.17 -6.26
N ARG A 74 11.68 2.13 -6.43
CA ARG A 74 11.89 1.04 -7.40
C ARG A 74 11.02 1.21 -8.64
N GLU A 75 11.36 2.21 -9.46
CA GLU A 75 10.55 2.64 -10.61
C GLU A 75 10.38 1.58 -11.71
N VAL A 76 11.41 0.75 -11.94
CA VAL A 76 11.40 -0.25 -13.02
C VAL A 76 10.34 -1.31 -12.75
N GLU A 77 10.32 -1.86 -11.54
CA GLU A 77 9.33 -2.84 -11.09
C GLU A 77 7.97 -2.19 -10.87
N LEU A 78 7.95 -0.95 -10.34
CA LEU A 78 6.71 -0.21 -10.08
C LEU A 78 5.86 -0.08 -11.35
N ARG A 79 6.48 0.20 -12.51
CA ARG A 79 5.77 0.30 -13.79
C ARG A 79 4.95 -0.95 -14.12
N GLN A 80 5.51 -2.13 -13.90
CA GLN A 80 4.79 -3.39 -14.14
C GLN A 80 3.65 -3.56 -13.12
N HIS A 81 3.87 -3.21 -11.86
CA HIS A 81 2.87 -3.35 -10.82
C HIS A 81 1.74 -2.32 -10.90
N VAL A 82 1.97 -1.10 -11.40
CA VAL A 82 0.89 -0.17 -11.75
C VAL A 82 0.04 -0.76 -12.87
N ALA A 83 0.66 -1.24 -13.96
CA ALA A 83 -0.08 -1.85 -15.06
C ALA A 83 -0.86 -3.09 -14.61
N GLY A 84 -0.26 -3.96 -13.79
CA GLY A 84 -0.93 -5.13 -13.24
C GLY A 84 -1.98 -4.79 -12.20
N GLY A 85 -1.81 -3.72 -11.44
CA GLY A 85 -2.82 -3.17 -10.53
C GLY A 85 -4.12 -2.84 -11.26
N LEU A 86 -4.02 -2.13 -12.38
CA LEU A 86 -5.17 -1.84 -13.23
C LEU A 86 -5.81 -3.13 -13.82
N ASN A 87 -5.01 -4.17 -14.11
CA ASN A 87 -5.55 -5.47 -14.55
C ASN A 87 -6.28 -6.22 -13.42
N HIS A 88 -5.84 -6.02 -12.17
CA HIS A 88 -6.48 -6.57 -10.98
C HIS A 88 -7.65 -5.72 -10.47
N GLY A 89 -8.00 -4.63 -11.16
CA GLY A 89 -9.18 -3.80 -10.84
C GLY A 89 -8.90 -2.59 -9.95
N LEU A 90 -7.64 -2.18 -9.74
CA LEU A 90 -7.37 -0.85 -9.19
C LEU A 90 -7.83 0.22 -10.17
N GLU A 91 -8.45 1.27 -9.66
CA GLU A 91 -8.75 2.46 -10.44
C GLU A 91 -7.54 3.41 -10.48
N ARG A 92 -7.50 4.29 -11.50
CA ARG A 92 -6.42 5.28 -11.62
C ARG A 92 -6.42 6.24 -10.43
N GLU A 93 -7.62 6.66 -10.03
CA GLU A 93 -7.83 7.54 -8.89
C GLU A 93 -7.31 6.92 -7.58
N GLU A 94 -7.52 5.61 -7.37
CA GLU A 94 -6.98 4.90 -6.21
C GLU A 94 -5.44 4.87 -6.19
N ILE A 95 -4.81 4.71 -7.35
CA ILE A 95 -3.35 4.74 -7.48
C ILE A 95 -2.80 6.15 -7.22
N ASP A 96 -3.46 7.18 -7.75
CA ASP A 96 -3.06 8.58 -7.52
C ASP A 96 -3.20 8.96 -6.03
N GLU A 97 -4.29 8.55 -5.38
CA GLU A 97 -4.49 8.74 -3.94
C GLU A 97 -3.48 7.97 -3.10
N ALA A 98 -3.08 6.77 -3.54
CA ALA A 98 -1.99 6.05 -2.90
C ALA A 98 -0.69 6.85 -2.96
N MET A 99 -0.36 7.49 -4.09
CA MET A 99 0.83 8.35 -4.19
C MET A 99 0.76 9.54 -3.24
N LEU A 100 -0.41 10.18 -3.13
CA LEU A 100 -0.62 11.26 -2.16
C LEU A 100 -0.38 10.79 -0.73
N GLN A 101 -0.94 9.62 -0.37
CA GLN A 101 -0.74 9.00 0.93
C GLN A 101 0.74 8.66 1.19
N ILE A 102 1.43 8.09 0.20
CA ILE A 102 2.86 7.77 0.28
C ILE A 102 3.69 9.04 0.47
N GLY A 103 3.30 10.17 -0.12
CA GLY A 103 3.97 11.46 0.04
C GLY A 103 4.05 11.93 1.50
N ALA A 104 3.02 11.65 2.30
CA ALA A 104 2.99 11.98 3.72
C ALA A 104 3.87 11.07 4.60
N TYR A 105 4.19 9.85 4.14
CA TYR A 105 4.91 8.84 4.94
C TYR A 105 6.34 8.56 4.47
N ALA A 106 6.56 8.47 3.15
CA ALA A 106 7.88 8.29 2.55
C ALA A 106 8.51 9.61 2.07
N GLY A 107 7.69 10.65 1.87
CA GLY A 107 8.11 11.96 1.39
C GLY A 107 7.71 12.23 -0.06
N VAL A 108 7.45 13.52 -0.35
CA VAL A 108 6.99 14.01 -1.66
C VAL A 108 7.87 13.56 -2.84
N PRO A 109 9.21 13.53 -2.77
CA PRO A 109 10.02 13.09 -3.91
C PRO A 109 9.75 11.65 -4.36
N PHE A 110 9.54 10.72 -3.42
CA PHE A 110 9.21 9.33 -3.75
C PHE A 110 7.81 9.22 -4.36
N ALA A 111 6.84 9.96 -3.81
CA ALA A 111 5.49 10.02 -4.36
C ALA A 111 5.46 10.62 -5.78
N LEU A 112 6.21 11.68 -6.05
CA LEU A 112 6.29 12.30 -7.38
C LEU A 112 6.94 11.36 -8.41
N ALA A 113 8.00 10.65 -8.03
CA ALA A 113 8.61 9.63 -8.90
C ALA A 113 7.60 8.52 -9.23
N GLY A 114 6.88 8.01 -8.21
CA GLY A 114 5.84 7.00 -8.39
C GLY A 114 4.67 7.48 -9.26
N ALA A 115 4.18 8.70 -9.03
CA ALA A 115 3.14 9.32 -9.84
C ALA A 115 3.58 9.50 -11.30
N GLY A 116 4.84 9.88 -11.54
CA GLY A 116 5.41 9.95 -12.88
C GLY A 116 5.44 8.58 -13.59
N VAL A 117 5.75 7.50 -12.87
CA VAL A 117 5.64 6.13 -13.40
C VAL A 117 4.18 5.79 -13.73
N ALA A 118 3.24 6.11 -12.83
CA ALA A 118 1.83 5.82 -13.04
C ALA A 118 1.24 6.57 -14.23
N ALA A 119 1.52 7.88 -14.35
CA ALA A 119 1.13 8.71 -15.47
C ALA A 119 1.62 8.14 -16.81
N ARG A 120 2.85 7.63 -16.88
CA ARG A 120 3.37 6.97 -18.10
C ARG A 120 2.60 5.70 -18.45
N VAL A 121 2.25 4.87 -17.46
CA VAL A 121 1.46 3.65 -17.67
C VAL A 121 0.05 3.98 -18.16
N PHE A 122 -0.56 5.00 -17.56
CA PHE A 122 -1.88 5.52 -17.93
C PHE A 122 -1.89 5.98 -19.39
N ALA A 123 -0.90 6.79 -19.77
CA ALA A 123 -0.76 7.31 -21.13
C ALA A 123 -0.62 6.20 -22.18
N VAL A 124 0.24 5.21 -21.90
CA VAL A 124 0.44 4.04 -22.79
C VAL A 124 -0.85 3.26 -22.97
N ARG A 125 -1.66 3.10 -21.91
CA ARG A 125 -2.97 2.42 -22.00
C ARG A 125 -3.99 3.19 -22.82
N ASP A 126 -3.91 4.52 -22.82
CA ASP A 126 -4.80 5.39 -23.59
C ASP A 126 -4.39 5.51 -25.07
N GLY A 127 -3.32 4.81 -25.48
CA GLY A 127 -2.75 4.90 -26.82
C GLY A 127 -2.02 6.21 -27.10
N GLY A 128 -1.77 7.01 -26.05
CA GLY A 128 -1.03 8.26 -26.11
C GLY A 128 0.48 8.10 -25.94
N ASP A 129 1.20 9.21 -26.06
CA ASP A 129 2.60 9.30 -25.64
C ASP A 129 2.71 9.52 -24.12
N GLN A 130 3.94 9.63 -23.59
CA GLN A 130 4.29 9.45 -22.17
C GLN A 130 3.55 10.32 -21.12
N HIS A 131 2.65 11.24 -21.52
CA HIS A 131 1.92 12.13 -20.61
C HIS A 131 0.41 11.85 -20.60
N ALA A 132 -0.07 11.24 -19.50
CA ALA A 132 -1.49 11.21 -19.19
C ALA A 132 -2.01 12.59 -18.76
N THR A 133 -3.32 12.81 -18.88
CA THR A 133 -3.97 13.96 -18.25
C THR A 133 -3.75 13.90 -16.73
N PRO A 134 -3.23 14.98 -16.10
CA PRO A 134 -2.99 14.96 -14.67
C PRO A 134 -4.31 14.86 -13.90
N PRO A 135 -4.29 14.24 -12.70
CA PRO A 135 -5.45 14.20 -11.83
C PRO A 135 -5.89 15.62 -11.43
N ALA A 136 -7.16 15.75 -11.05
CA ALA A 136 -7.72 17.02 -10.62
C ALA A 136 -6.96 17.56 -9.39
N PRO A 137 -6.77 18.90 -9.28
CA PRO A 137 -6.18 19.50 -8.09
C PRO A 137 -6.96 19.15 -6.82
N ALA A 138 -6.26 19.09 -5.69
CA ALA A 138 -6.92 18.93 -4.40
C ALA A 138 -7.85 20.12 -4.11
N GLU A 139 -8.98 19.82 -3.47
CA GLU A 139 -9.88 20.85 -2.93
C GLU A 139 -9.13 21.71 -1.90
N ILE A 140 -9.31 23.03 -1.98
CA ILE A 140 -8.77 23.96 -1.00
C ILE A 140 -9.76 24.08 0.16
N LYS A 141 -9.41 23.49 1.29
CA LYS A 141 -10.22 23.52 2.53
C LYS A 141 -9.88 24.72 3.40
N THR A 142 -10.88 25.25 4.11
CA THR A 142 -10.64 26.22 5.18
C THR A 142 -9.92 25.55 6.37
N PRO A 143 -9.24 26.33 7.24
CA PRO A 143 -8.64 25.78 8.47
C PRO A 143 -9.65 25.00 9.33
N GLU A 144 -10.88 25.48 9.43
CA GLU A 144 -11.95 24.84 10.20
C GLU A 144 -12.35 23.50 9.60
N GLN A 145 -12.45 23.41 8.26
CA GLN A 145 -12.74 22.16 7.56
C GLN A 145 -11.60 21.14 7.74
N ARG A 146 -10.34 21.55 7.54
CA ARG A 146 -9.18 20.66 7.75
C ARG A 146 -9.12 20.13 9.18
N ARG A 147 -9.36 20.99 10.17
CA ARG A 147 -9.40 20.59 11.57
C ARG A 147 -10.53 19.59 11.83
N ALA A 148 -11.75 19.87 11.36
CA ALA A 148 -12.90 18.98 11.55
C ALA A 148 -12.64 17.59 10.94
N ASP A 149 -12.14 17.56 9.71
CA ASP A 149 -11.76 16.33 9.01
C ASP A 149 -10.62 15.61 9.74
N GLY A 150 -9.62 16.35 10.23
CA GLY A 150 -8.49 15.81 10.98
C GLY A 150 -8.91 15.12 12.27
N LEU A 151 -9.85 15.71 13.01
CA LEU A 151 -10.41 15.11 14.22
C LEU A 151 -11.26 13.87 13.92
N ASP A 152 -11.96 13.84 12.78
CA ASP A 152 -12.69 12.65 12.33
C ASP A 152 -11.73 11.49 12.01
N VAL A 153 -10.63 11.78 11.31
CA VAL A 153 -9.55 10.81 11.04
C VAL A 153 -9.02 10.26 12.36
N LEU A 154 -8.72 11.13 13.33
CA LEU A 154 -8.15 10.73 14.60
C LEU A 154 -9.08 9.78 15.37
N ARG A 155 -10.39 10.10 15.40
CA ARG A 155 -11.42 9.28 16.04
C ARG A 155 -11.48 7.88 15.44
N THR A 156 -11.49 7.79 14.12
CA THR A 156 -11.60 6.52 13.39
C THR A 156 -10.30 5.71 13.45
N LEU A 157 -9.14 6.37 13.35
CA LEU A 157 -7.83 5.73 13.48
C LEU A 157 -7.61 5.14 14.87
N LEU A 158 -8.00 5.86 15.92
CA LEU A 158 -7.90 5.35 17.30
C LEU A 158 -9.01 4.35 17.63
N GLY A 159 -10.09 4.29 16.84
CA GLY A 159 -11.21 3.37 17.07
C GLY A 159 -11.99 3.70 18.33
N GLN A 160 -12.05 4.98 18.70
CA GLN A 160 -12.69 5.46 19.93
C GLN A 160 -13.82 6.43 19.58
N PRO A 161 -15.09 5.97 19.54
CA PRO A 161 -16.23 6.84 19.20
C PRO A 161 -16.41 8.03 20.17
N ASP A 162 -16.13 7.80 21.46
CA ASP A 162 -16.26 8.81 22.52
C ASP A 162 -14.93 9.53 22.82
N LEU A 163 -13.99 9.53 21.86
CA LEU A 163 -12.71 10.22 22.01
C LEU A 163 -12.92 11.71 22.28
N ASP A 164 -12.30 12.23 23.33
CA ASP A 164 -12.15 13.67 23.53
C ASP A 164 -11.14 14.20 22.51
N THR A 165 -11.64 14.50 21.31
CA THR A 165 -10.82 14.93 20.18
C THR A 165 -10.11 16.25 20.45
N GLU A 166 -10.70 17.15 21.24
CA GLU A 166 -10.08 18.43 21.59
C GLU A 166 -8.90 18.23 22.55
N ALA A 167 -9.07 17.43 23.61
CA ALA A 167 -7.98 17.13 24.52
C ALA A 167 -6.84 16.37 23.83
N THR A 168 -7.17 15.45 22.91
CA THR A 168 -6.20 14.65 22.15
C THR A 168 -5.43 15.52 21.16
N GLU A 169 -6.11 16.37 20.39
CA GLU A 169 -5.47 17.35 19.52
C GLU A 169 -4.55 18.28 20.33
N ALA A 170 -5.04 18.83 21.44
CA ALA A 170 -4.23 19.70 22.29
C ALA A 170 -3.00 18.96 22.85
N ALA A 171 -3.09 17.65 23.12
CA ALA A 171 -1.94 16.85 23.53
C ALA A 171 -0.92 16.69 22.38
N ILE A 172 -1.38 16.39 21.17
CA ILE A 172 -0.53 16.31 19.96
C ILE A 172 0.20 17.63 19.74
N LEU A 173 -0.53 18.76 19.76
CA LEU A 173 0.05 20.09 19.58
C LEU A 173 1.04 20.45 20.68
N ARG A 174 0.76 20.14 21.95
CA ARG A 174 1.70 20.37 23.06
C ARG A 174 2.97 19.53 22.92
N GLN A 175 2.86 18.27 22.51
CA GLN A 175 3.99 17.35 22.43
C GLN A 175 4.86 17.63 21.20
N GLN A 176 4.25 17.97 20.06
CA GLN A 176 4.92 18.02 18.75
C GLN A 176 5.05 19.44 18.18
N GLY A 177 4.40 20.44 18.78
CA GLY A 177 4.45 21.84 18.33
C GLY A 177 3.96 22.00 16.89
N ALA A 178 4.76 22.71 16.07
CA ALA A 178 4.44 22.93 14.65
C ALA A 178 4.31 21.62 13.84
N MET A 179 5.00 20.55 14.24
CA MET A 179 4.83 19.24 13.61
C MET A 179 3.43 18.68 13.89
N GLY A 180 2.94 18.81 15.12
CA GLY A 180 1.58 18.39 15.47
C GLY A 180 0.52 19.12 14.65
N GLN A 181 0.74 20.41 14.35
CA GLN A 181 -0.15 21.16 13.48
C GLN A 181 -0.17 20.58 12.06
N LEU A 182 0.99 20.21 11.50
CA LEU A 182 1.05 19.54 10.19
C LEU A 182 0.41 18.15 10.22
N VAL A 183 0.53 17.41 11.32
CA VAL A 183 -0.17 16.12 11.48
C VAL A 183 -1.69 16.34 11.40
N MET A 184 -2.21 17.32 12.13
CA MET A 184 -3.65 17.58 12.16
C MET A 184 -4.17 18.15 10.84
N ASP A 185 -3.53 19.19 10.32
CA ASP A 185 -4.03 19.91 9.14
C ASP A 185 -3.71 19.17 7.84
N TYR A 186 -2.45 18.79 7.64
CA TYR A 186 -2.00 18.24 6.38
C TYR A 186 -2.19 16.72 6.33
N ALA A 187 -1.61 15.96 7.27
CA ALA A 187 -1.70 14.51 7.21
C ALA A 187 -3.15 14.04 7.40
N PHE A 188 -3.82 14.49 8.45
CA PHE A 188 -5.20 14.07 8.73
C PHE A 188 -6.24 14.86 7.94
N GLY A 189 -6.17 16.20 7.97
CA GLY A 189 -7.14 17.09 7.35
C GLY A 189 -7.13 17.13 5.83
N ASP A 190 -5.96 17.06 5.18
CA ASP A 190 -5.85 17.16 3.71
C ASP A 190 -5.63 15.82 3.01
N VAL A 191 -4.86 14.90 3.60
CA VAL A 191 -4.48 13.64 2.93
C VAL A 191 -5.43 12.51 3.30
N TRP A 192 -5.53 12.17 4.58
CA TRP A 192 -6.30 11.00 5.02
C TRP A 192 -7.81 11.17 4.83
N SER A 193 -8.33 12.39 4.93
CA SER A 193 -9.77 12.71 4.84
C SER A 193 -10.38 12.60 3.45
N ARG A 194 -9.55 12.45 2.41
CA ARG A 194 -9.99 12.44 1.02
C ARG A 194 -10.81 11.19 0.69
N PRO A 195 -12.03 11.33 0.13
CA PRO A 195 -12.94 10.21 -0.06
C PRO A 195 -12.59 9.28 -1.23
N GLN A 196 -11.68 9.71 -2.11
CA GLN A 196 -11.28 8.97 -3.33
C GLN A 196 -10.58 7.64 -3.05
N LEU A 197 -10.05 7.45 -1.84
CA LEU A 197 -9.51 6.16 -1.39
C LEU A 197 -10.02 5.88 0.02
N SER A 198 -10.56 4.67 0.21
CA SER A 198 -11.18 4.27 1.46
C SER A 198 -10.18 4.31 2.63
N ARG A 199 -10.67 4.51 3.86
CA ARG A 199 -9.83 4.45 5.07
C ARG A 199 -9.10 3.11 5.22
N ARG A 200 -9.77 2.02 4.83
CA ARG A 200 -9.20 0.67 4.79
C ARG A 200 -7.99 0.61 3.86
N ASP A 201 -8.15 1.10 2.64
CA ASP A 201 -7.08 1.06 1.63
C ASP A 201 -5.93 2.02 1.96
N ARG A 202 -6.23 3.21 2.49
CA ARG A 202 -5.20 4.13 3.02
C ARG A 202 -4.39 3.46 4.13
N SER A 203 -5.04 2.71 5.02
CA SER A 203 -4.34 1.92 6.02
C SER A 203 -3.44 0.85 5.39
N LEU A 204 -3.89 0.13 4.34
CA LEU A 204 -3.06 -0.82 3.59
C LEU A 204 -1.82 -0.14 2.98
N VAL A 205 -1.98 1.04 2.38
CA VAL A 205 -0.86 1.85 1.86
C VAL A 205 0.13 2.18 2.98
N VAL A 206 -0.36 2.73 4.09
CA VAL A 206 0.49 3.20 5.18
C VAL A 206 1.25 2.07 5.87
N ILE A 207 0.60 0.94 6.20
CA ILE A 207 1.32 -0.20 6.80
C ILE A 207 2.38 -0.75 5.84
N SER A 208 2.14 -0.71 4.52
CA SER A 208 3.09 -1.15 3.51
C SER A 208 4.32 -0.23 3.47
N VAL A 209 4.11 1.09 3.44
CA VAL A 209 5.18 2.09 3.45
C VAL A 209 6.01 2.00 4.74
N LEU A 210 5.35 1.96 5.90
CA LEU A 210 6.04 1.91 7.19
C LEU A 210 6.81 0.61 7.39
N THR A 211 6.31 -0.51 6.84
CA THR A 211 7.06 -1.78 6.79
C THR A 211 8.27 -1.68 5.87
N ALA A 212 8.13 -1.08 4.69
CA ALA A 212 9.24 -0.87 3.74
C ALA A 212 10.36 -0.02 4.35
N LEU A 213 9.98 1.03 5.07
CA LEU A 213 10.90 2.00 5.70
C LEU A 213 11.34 1.60 7.11
N THR A 214 10.88 0.47 7.64
CA THR A 214 11.23 -0.04 8.99
C THR A 214 10.91 0.93 10.15
N MET A 215 9.81 1.66 10.03
CA MET A 215 9.37 2.67 11.00
C MET A 215 8.51 2.05 12.11
N ALA A 216 9.16 1.35 13.05
CA ALA A 216 8.49 0.47 14.01
C ALA A 216 7.40 1.14 14.88
N HIS A 217 7.68 2.34 15.43
CA HIS A 217 6.72 3.03 16.31
C HIS A 217 5.45 3.43 15.57
N GLU A 218 5.61 4.07 14.41
CA GLU A 218 4.50 4.47 13.55
C GLU A 218 3.75 3.25 13.02
N LEU A 219 4.46 2.18 12.65
CA LEU A 219 3.84 0.94 12.18
C LEU A 219 2.93 0.34 13.26
N GLU A 220 3.34 0.35 14.52
CA GLU A 220 2.52 -0.16 15.63
C GLU A 220 1.18 0.61 15.76
N ILE A 221 1.23 1.94 15.68
CA ILE A 221 0.03 2.81 15.72
C ILE A 221 -0.88 2.48 14.52
N HIS A 222 -0.30 2.43 13.31
CA HIS A 222 -1.06 2.24 12.09
C HIS A 222 -1.58 0.81 11.88
N LEU A 223 -0.97 -0.20 12.51
CA LEU A 223 -1.54 -1.54 12.58
C LEU A 223 -2.82 -1.56 13.42
N GLY A 224 -2.85 -0.85 14.54
CA GLY A 224 -4.08 -0.65 15.31
C GLY A 224 -5.14 0.10 14.49
N GLY A 225 -4.74 1.21 13.85
CA GLY A 225 -5.63 1.97 12.98
C GLY A 225 -6.16 1.19 11.79
N ALA A 226 -5.35 0.31 11.18
CA ALA A 226 -5.77 -0.56 10.09
C ALA A 226 -6.91 -1.49 10.51
N LEU A 227 -6.80 -2.11 11.69
CA LEU A 227 -7.86 -2.96 12.24
C LEU A 227 -9.15 -2.15 12.51
N ASN A 228 -9.04 -0.90 12.96
CA ASN A 228 -10.20 -0.02 13.18
C ASN A 228 -10.88 0.40 11.86
N HIS A 229 -10.09 0.56 10.79
CA HIS A 229 -10.58 0.85 9.45
C HIS A 229 -11.06 -0.40 8.68
N GLY A 230 -11.07 -1.57 9.31
CA GLY A 230 -11.62 -2.81 8.74
C GLY A 230 -10.64 -3.65 7.94
N VAL A 231 -9.32 -3.41 8.04
CA VAL A 231 -8.32 -4.37 7.57
C VAL A 231 -8.29 -5.54 8.55
N THR A 232 -8.34 -6.78 8.06
CA THR A 232 -8.33 -7.97 8.92
C THR A 232 -6.91 -8.34 9.38
N ARG A 233 -6.81 -9.21 10.39
CA ARG A 233 -5.51 -9.71 10.86
C ARG A 233 -4.83 -10.53 9.76
N GLU A 234 -5.60 -11.33 9.06
CA GLU A 234 -5.19 -12.16 7.94
C GLU A 234 -4.62 -11.28 6.80
N GLU A 235 -5.32 -10.19 6.44
CA GLU A 235 -4.83 -9.25 5.43
C GLU A 235 -3.53 -8.55 5.84
N ILE A 236 -3.39 -8.18 7.12
CA ILE A 236 -2.13 -7.62 7.66
C ILE A 236 -1.00 -8.66 7.55
N GLU A 237 -1.24 -9.91 7.90
CA GLU A 237 -0.24 -10.97 7.74
C GLU A 237 0.15 -11.17 6.27
N GLU A 238 -0.81 -11.07 5.33
CA GLU A 238 -0.55 -11.12 3.89
C GLU A 238 0.27 -9.92 3.39
N VAL A 239 0.11 -8.73 3.98
CA VAL A 239 1.00 -7.59 3.69
C VAL A 239 2.44 -7.93 4.08
N MET A 240 2.65 -8.55 5.25
CA MET A 240 3.99 -8.95 5.71
C MET A 240 4.58 -10.07 4.84
N LEU A 241 3.77 -11.05 4.43
CA LEU A 241 4.20 -12.09 3.49
C LEU A 241 4.58 -11.50 2.13
N THR A 242 3.81 -10.53 1.63
CA THR A 242 4.13 -9.81 0.39
C THR A 242 5.45 -9.04 0.53
N ALA A 243 5.70 -8.42 1.68
CA ALA A 243 6.95 -7.70 1.97
C ALA A 243 8.19 -8.60 1.88
N VAL A 244 8.08 -9.93 2.02
CA VAL A 244 9.23 -10.85 1.81
C VAL A 244 9.80 -10.70 0.40
N LEU A 245 8.94 -10.55 -0.61
CA LEU A 245 9.36 -10.48 -2.02
C LEU A 245 9.97 -9.13 -2.40
N TYR A 246 9.42 -8.05 -1.84
CA TYR A 246 9.77 -6.68 -2.25
C TYR A 246 10.72 -5.97 -1.28
N GLY A 247 10.72 -6.38 -0.01
CA GLY A 247 11.50 -5.81 1.08
C GLY A 247 12.45 -6.78 1.78
N GLY A 248 12.34 -8.08 1.51
CA GLY A 248 13.11 -9.13 2.14
C GLY A 248 12.58 -9.57 3.52
N PHE A 249 13.01 -10.76 3.94
CA PHE A 249 12.59 -11.38 5.21
C PHE A 249 12.75 -10.50 6.46
N PRO A 250 13.86 -9.74 6.67
CA PRO A 250 14.02 -8.97 7.90
C PRO A 250 12.90 -7.96 8.13
N ARG A 251 12.53 -7.18 7.09
CA ARG A 251 11.43 -6.20 7.18
C ARG A 251 10.09 -6.87 7.45
N ALA A 252 9.81 -7.97 6.73
CA ALA A 252 8.59 -8.75 6.89
C ALA A 252 8.44 -9.34 8.29
N ILE A 253 9.52 -9.91 8.84
CA ILE A 253 9.53 -10.55 10.16
C ILE A 253 9.32 -9.50 11.26
N ASP A 254 9.99 -8.36 11.18
CA ASP A 254 9.84 -7.30 12.18
C ASP A 254 8.44 -6.68 12.14
N GLY A 255 7.88 -6.45 10.94
CA GLY A 255 6.49 -6.04 10.76
C GLY A 255 5.49 -7.06 11.32
N LEU A 256 5.69 -8.36 11.07
CA LEU A 256 4.84 -9.42 11.61
C LEU A 256 4.89 -9.50 13.14
N ARG A 257 6.08 -9.32 13.74
CA ARG A 257 6.23 -9.26 15.20
C ARG A 257 5.45 -8.10 15.81
N LEU A 258 5.51 -6.93 15.18
CA LEU A 258 4.73 -5.75 15.58
C LEU A 258 3.23 -6.03 15.48
N ALA A 259 2.75 -6.56 14.35
CA ALA A 259 1.36 -6.93 14.14
C ALA A 259 0.85 -7.88 15.24
N ARG A 260 1.61 -8.93 15.55
CA ARG A 260 1.26 -9.88 16.61
C ARG A 260 1.21 -9.27 18.01
N ARG A 261 2.03 -8.27 18.30
CA ARG A 261 1.94 -7.52 19.57
C ARG A 261 0.64 -6.73 19.64
N VAL A 262 0.28 -6.02 18.58
CA VAL A 262 -0.97 -5.25 18.48
C VAL A 262 -2.18 -6.17 18.61
N PHE A 263 -2.17 -7.32 17.93
CA PHE A 263 -3.22 -8.34 18.01
C PHE A 263 -3.41 -8.83 19.45
N LYS A 264 -2.32 -9.20 20.12
CA LYS A 264 -2.35 -9.68 21.50
C LYS A 264 -2.84 -8.61 22.48
N ALA A 265 -2.43 -7.36 22.30
CA ALA A 265 -2.89 -6.25 23.14
C ALA A 265 -4.40 -6.10 23.04
N ARG A 266 -4.95 -6.09 21.82
CA ARG A 266 -6.40 -6.03 21.58
C ARG A 266 -7.17 -7.22 22.16
N ASP A 267 -6.62 -8.42 22.06
CA ASP A 267 -7.24 -9.63 22.64
C ASP A 267 -7.26 -9.59 24.18
N SER A 268 -6.38 -8.79 24.80
CA SER A 268 -6.32 -8.63 26.26
C SER A 268 -7.22 -7.51 26.78
N ASP A 269 -7.57 -6.56 25.92
CA ASP A 269 -8.42 -5.40 26.23
C ASP A 269 -9.92 -5.65 25.94
N GLY A 270 -10.25 -6.76 25.26
CA GLY A 270 -11.62 -7.19 24.94
C GLY A 270 -12.12 -8.31 25.84
#